data_AF-A0A7K2YPN4-F1
#
_entry.id   AF-A0A7K2YPN4-F1
#
_cell.length_a   1.000
_cell.length_b   1.000
_cell.length_c   1.000
_cell.angle_alpha   90.00
_cell.angle_beta   90.00
_cell.angle_gamma   90.00
#
_symmetry.space_group_name_H-M   'P 1'
#
loop_
_entity.id
_entity.type
_entity.pdbx_description
1 polymer ?
#
loop_
_entity_poly.entity_id
_entity_poly.type
_entity_poly.pdbx_seq_one_letter_code
_entity_poly.pdbx_strand_id
1 'polypeptide(L)' 'MLWALDPYGDAVFNQRQIPLLQAELDRLPAACGGEWVAQARDLCQVVRQGVHLYLWFIGD' A
#
# COMPACT_ATOMS: atom_id res chain seq x y z
N MET A 1 2.01 16.02 0.20
CA MET A 1 0.56 16.14 0.45
C MET A 1 -0.10 14.86 0.00
N LEU A 2 -0.75 14.18 0.94
CA LEU A 2 -1.30 12.83 0.87
C LEU A 2 -2.78 12.89 0.40
N TRP A 3 -3.06 13.56 -0.72
CA TRP A 3 -4.44 13.96 -1.06
C TRP A 3 -5.35 12.86 -1.63
N ALA A 4 -4.87 11.64 -1.84
CA ALA A 4 -5.67 10.56 -2.43
C ALA A 4 -5.67 9.26 -1.61
N LEU A 5 -5.10 9.29 -0.41
CA LEU A 5 -5.15 8.21 0.56
C LEU A 5 -5.67 8.82 1.86
N ASP A 6 -6.85 8.39 2.30
CA ASP A 6 -7.29 8.64 3.68
C ASP A 6 -6.60 7.62 4.58
N PRO A 7 -5.58 8.00 5.38
CA PRO A 7 -4.87 7.08 6.25
C PRO A 7 -5.77 6.43 7.32
N TYR A 8 -6.98 6.95 7.52
CA TYR A 8 -7.97 6.41 8.45
C TYR A 8 -9.17 5.73 7.76
N GLY A 9 -9.31 5.89 6.44
CA GLY A 9 -10.47 5.42 5.66
C GLY A 9 -10.14 4.38 4.59
N ASP A 10 -8.92 4.43 4.02
CA ASP A 10 -8.52 3.55 2.92
C ASP A 10 -7.79 2.32 3.45
N ALA A 11 -8.55 1.26 3.69
CA ALA A 11 -8.00 -0.09 3.87
C ALA A 11 -7.87 -0.83 2.52
N VAL A 12 -8.59 -0.39 1.48
CA VAL A 12 -8.66 -1.03 0.16
C VAL A 12 -8.05 -0.11 -0.90
N PHE A 13 -7.10 -0.64 -1.66
CA PHE A 13 -6.32 0.09 -2.65
C PHE A 13 -6.52 -0.55 -4.02
N ASN A 14 -6.97 0.25 -4.98
CA ASN A 14 -7.06 -0.16 -6.37
C ASN A 14 -5.76 0.12 -7.15
N GLN A 15 -5.68 -0.35 -8.38
CA GLN A 15 -4.52 -0.20 -9.26
C GLN A 15 -4.05 1.26 -9.43
N ARG A 16 -4.96 2.26 -9.34
CA ARG A 16 -4.61 3.69 -9.43
C ARG A 16 -4.00 4.23 -8.13
N GLN A 17 -4.33 3.63 -6.99
CA GLN A 17 -3.83 4.03 -5.67
C GLN A 17 -2.52 3.33 -5.30
N ILE A 18 -2.22 2.16 -5.89
CA ILE A 18 -0.97 1.42 -5.60
C ILE A 18 0.32 2.26 -5.73
N PRO A 19 0.52 3.09 -6.77
CA PRO A 19 1.76 3.88 -6.86
C PRO A 19 1.93 4.87 -5.69
N LEU A 20 0.82 5.39 -5.17
CA LEU A 20 0.84 6.29 -4.01
C LEU A 20 1.15 5.50 -2.74
N LEU A 21 0.52 4.34 -2.55
CA LEU A 21 0.80 3.45 -1.42
C LEU A 21 2.27 3.04 -1.39
N GLN A 22 2.86 2.65 -2.54
CA GLN A 22 4.29 2.33 -2.63
C GLN A 22 5.17 3.52 -2.17
N ALA A 23 4.85 4.73 -2.61
CA ALA A 23 5.58 5.93 -2.22
C ALA A 23 5.43 6.31 -0.74
N GLU A 24 4.34 5.91 -0.08
CA GLU A 24 4.18 6.03 1.37
C GLU A 24 4.99 4.98 2.12
N LEU A 25 4.96 3.71 1.67
CA LEU A 25 5.76 2.63 2.24
C LEU A 25 7.26 2.97 2.20
N ASP A 26 7.72 3.61 1.13
CA ASP A 26 9.12 4.05 0.98
C ASP A 26 9.51 5.21 1.90
N ARG A 27 8.54 5.93 2.45
CA ARG A 27 8.75 7.03 3.41
C ARG A 27 8.56 6.62 4.87
N LEU A 28 8.21 5.37 5.14
CA LEU A 28 8.04 4.90 6.50
C LEU A 28 9.34 5.08 7.30
N PRO A 29 9.25 5.55 8.57
CA PRO A 29 10.40 5.60 9.46
C PRO A 29 11.01 4.20 9.62
N ALA A 30 12.33 4.11 9.80
CA ALA A 30 13.02 2.84 10.01
C ALA A 30 12.47 2.06 11.23
N ALA A 31 11.98 2.78 12.24
CA ALA A 31 11.33 2.21 13.43
C ALA A 31 9.99 1.50 13.11
N CYS A 32 9.34 1.85 11.99
CA CYS A 32 8.14 1.20 11.47
C CYS A 32 8.46 0.07 10.48
N GLY A 33 9.75 -0.17 10.23
CA GLY A 33 10.22 -1.22 9.32
C GLY A 33 9.94 -2.63 9.84
N GLY A 34 10.07 -3.60 8.96
CA GLY A 34 9.86 -5.01 9.27
C GLY A 34 9.57 -5.82 8.02
N GLU A 35 9.43 -7.13 8.18
CA GLU A 35 9.11 -8.05 7.10
C GLU A 35 7.79 -7.67 6.40
N TRP A 36 6.81 -7.16 7.16
CA TRP A 36 5.53 -6.73 6.63
C TRP A 36 5.64 -5.62 5.56
N VAL A 37 6.62 -4.71 5.66
CA VAL A 37 6.82 -3.64 4.67
C VAL A 37 7.29 -4.24 3.35
N ALA A 38 8.17 -5.25 3.40
CA ALA A 38 8.62 -5.96 2.20
C ALA A 38 7.44 -6.73 1.56
N GLN A 39 6.66 -7.45 2.37
CA GLN A 39 5.46 -8.15 1.90
C GLN A 39 4.42 -7.19 1.28
N ALA A 40 4.19 -6.03 1.89
CA ALA A 40 3.30 -5.00 1.36
C ALA A 40 3.79 -4.47 0.00
N ARG A 41 5.10 -4.30 -0.19
CA ARG A 41 5.69 -3.92 -1.48
C ARG A 41 5.49 -4.99 -2.54
N ASP A 42 5.67 -6.26 -2.19
CA ASP A 42 5.47 -7.38 -3.11
C ASP A 42 4.00 -7.47 -3.56
N LEU A 43 3.06 -7.32 -2.64
CA LEU A 43 1.62 -7.28 -2.95
C LEU A 43 1.26 -6.08 -3.85
N CYS A 44 1.89 -4.93 -3.65
CA CYS A 44 1.72 -3.80 -4.57
C CYS A 44 2.19 -4.15 -5.99
N GLN A 45 3.28 -4.91 -6.16
CA GLN A 45 3.72 -5.36 -7.49
C GLN A 45 2.70 -6.31 -8.14
N VAL A 46 2.13 -7.23 -7.37
CA VAL A 46 1.09 -8.15 -7.85
C VAL A 46 -0.12 -7.37 -8.38
N VAL A 47 -0.63 -6.40 -7.61
CA VAL A 47 -1.78 -5.59 -8.04
C VAL A 47 -1.46 -4.73 -9.26
N ARG A 48 -0.22 -4.24 -9.41
CA ARG A 48 0.18 -3.47 -10.59
C ARG A 48 0.20 -4.29 -11.88
N GLN A 49 0.57 -5.56 -11.79
CA GLN A 49 0.75 -6.44 -12.95
C GLN A 49 -0.55 -7.14 -13.37
N GLY A 50 -1.53 -7.25 -12.46
CA GLY A 50 -2.84 -7.84 -12.76
C GLY A 50 -3.88 -6.83 -13.25
N VAL A 51 -5.05 -7.37 -13.60
CA VAL A 51 -6.23 -6.60 -14.02
C VAL A 51 -7.33 -6.83 -12.99
N HIS A 52 -8.06 -5.76 -12.61
CA HIS A 52 -9.15 -5.81 -11.62
C HIS A 52 -8.73 -6.35 -10.24
N LEU A 53 -7.47 -6.14 -9.85
CA LEU A 53 -6.98 -6.48 -8.51
C LEU A 53 -7.09 -5.29 -7.56
N TYR A 54 -7.35 -5.61 -6.30
CA TYR A 54 -7.38 -4.68 -5.18
C TYR A 54 -6.54 -5.26 -4.04
N LEU A 55 -5.82 -4.40 -3.33
CA LEU A 55 -5.09 -4.77 -2.11
C LEU A 55 -5.91 -4.31 -0.91
N TRP A 56 -6.23 -5.21 0.01
CA TRP A 56 -6.96 -4.89 1.24
C TRP A 56 -6.12 -5.25 2.46
N PHE A 57 -5.85 -4.26 3.31
CA PHE A 57 -5.27 -4.48 4.63
C PHE A 57 -6.38 -4.67 5.66
N ILE A 58 -6.33 -5.77 6.41
CA ILE A 58 -7.25 -6.07 7.50
C ILE A 58 -6.42 -6.03 8.78
N GLY A 59 -6.79 -5.14 9.69
CA GLY A 59 -6.23 -5.10 11.05
C GLY A 59 -6.93 -6.10 11.96
N ASP A 60 -6.26 -6.46 13.06
CA ASP A 60 -6.89 -7.03 14.25
C ASP A 60 -7.40 -5.90 15.15
#